data_AF-A0A8K0K0U8-F1
#
_entry.id   AF-A0A8K0K0U8-F1
#
_cell.length_a   1.000
_cell.length_b   1.000
_cell.length_c   1.000
_cell.angle_alpha   90.00
_cell.angle_beta   90.00
_cell.angle_gamma   90.00
#
_symmetry.space_group_name_H-M   'P 1'
#
loop_
_entity.id
_entity.type
_entity.pdbx_description
1 polymer ?
#
loop_
_entity_poly.entity_id
_entity_poly.type
_entity_poly.pdbx_seq_one_letter_code
_entity_poly.pdbx_strand_id
1 'polypeptide(L)'
;MYAAVRICQVGVLPALRTNTARSGLVGNAKLVYRNFANDARETFASRAARRKTLRERAMAPAGDTAFTIGKGALIGGSALGLGALCFYGLGLSNKEGAIDRAMLWPDYVKQRIKDTYLYFGGSIAFTAASAVAVFRSPTMLNLMTKNSFLAIGASIAAMIGSGILCQSIPYKPGVGAKQMAWMLHTAVVGAVVAPICFLGGPILIRAAWYTAGVVGGLSTVAACAPSEQFLHIGGPLAIGFGAVFAASLGSMFLPPTTALGAGLYSISLYGGLLLFSAFLLYDTQRIIKAAERHPPYAPMPYDPVNASISIYLDTVNIFIRIATILAGGGNRRK
;
A
#
# COMPACT_ATOMS: atom_id res chain seq x y z
N MET A 1 33.03 24.16 52.17
CA MET A 1 32.87 25.16 53.24
C MET A 1 31.54 25.86 52.99
N TYR A 2 30.52 25.50 53.79
CA TYR A 2 29.20 26.13 54.10
C TYR A 2 28.35 26.73 52.95
N ALA A 3 27.17 26.19 52.58
CA ALA A 3 25.87 26.19 53.31
C ALA A 3 25.22 27.60 53.35
N ALA A 4 23.90 27.86 53.26
CA ALA A 4 22.69 27.08 53.50
C ALA A 4 21.48 27.84 52.87
N VAL A 5 20.44 27.18 52.32
CA VAL A 5 19.17 26.77 52.97
C VAL A 5 18.22 27.92 53.38
N ARG A 6 17.00 27.92 52.83
CA ARG A 6 15.76 27.81 53.64
C ARG A 6 14.53 27.43 52.81
N ILE A 7 14.04 26.22 53.12
CA ILE A 7 12.69 25.69 52.90
C ILE A 7 11.86 25.99 54.18
N CYS A 8 10.55 25.72 54.10
CA CYS A 8 9.54 25.51 55.17
C CYS A 8 8.63 26.71 55.48
N GLN A 9 7.33 26.57 55.77
CA GLN A 9 6.32 25.47 55.75
C GLN A 9 4.99 26.13 56.21
N VAL A 10 3.83 25.73 55.67
CA VAL A 10 2.66 25.06 56.32
C VAL A 10 1.89 25.80 57.43
N GLY A 11 0.55 25.73 57.33
CA GLY A 11 -0.43 25.88 58.43
C GLY A 11 -1.77 26.44 57.93
N VAL A 12 -2.74 25.62 57.48
CA VAL A 12 -3.81 24.95 58.25
C VAL A 12 -4.75 25.92 59.02
N LEU A 13 -6.03 25.90 58.61
CA LEU A 13 -7.30 26.42 59.17
C LEU A 13 -7.51 26.14 60.69
N PRO A 14 -8.59 26.57 61.43
CA PRO A 14 -9.90 27.15 61.02
C PRO A 14 -10.51 28.26 61.94
N ALA A 15 -11.74 28.69 61.60
CA ALA A 15 -12.91 28.90 62.49
C ALA A 15 -13.30 30.31 63.04
N LEU A 16 -14.62 30.58 62.90
CA LEU A 16 -15.53 31.43 63.71
C LEU A 16 -15.35 32.96 63.54
N ARG A 17 -16.34 33.85 63.54
CA ARG A 17 -17.77 33.95 63.95
C ARG A 17 -18.21 35.32 63.33
N THR A 18 -19.41 35.57 62.83
CA THR A 18 -20.59 35.94 63.64
C THR A 18 -21.85 36.02 62.80
N ASN A 19 -22.94 35.55 63.40
CA ASN A 19 -24.33 35.74 63.01
C ASN A 19 -24.77 37.21 63.19
N THR A 20 -25.57 37.71 62.26
CA THR A 20 -26.66 38.64 62.57
C THR A 20 -27.93 38.08 61.96
N ALA A 21 -28.83 37.64 62.83
CA ALA A 21 -30.20 37.25 62.50
C ALA A 21 -31.08 38.51 62.37
N ARG A 22 -31.98 38.51 61.39
CA ARG A 22 -33.33 39.06 61.60
C ARG A 22 -34.33 38.36 60.70
N SER A 23 -35.43 37.96 61.33
CA SER A 23 -36.54 37.19 60.82
C SER A 23 -37.42 37.98 59.85
N GLY A 24 -38.08 37.24 58.96
CA GLY A 24 -39.17 37.72 58.10
C GLY A 24 -39.80 36.56 57.36
N LEU A 25 -40.67 35.81 58.05
CA LEU A 25 -41.57 34.83 57.44
C LEU A 25 -42.65 35.56 56.64
N VAL A 26 -42.58 35.47 55.31
CA VAL A 26 -43.76 35.66 54.44
C VAL A 26 -43.76 34.50 53.46
N GLY A 27 -44.70 33.59 53.67
CA GLY A 27 -44.94 32.46 52.79
C GLY A 27 -45.31 32.96 51.39
N ASN A 28 -44.64 32.43 50.38
CA ASN A 28 -45.05 32.60 49.00
C ASN A 28 -45.01 31.24 48.33
N ALA A 29 -46.19 30.64 48.15
CA ALA A 29 -46.39 29.43 47.40
C ALA A 29 -45.93 29.67 45.95
N LYS A 30 -44.74 29.20 45.60
CA LYS A 30 -44.30 29.15 44.20
C LYS A 30 -45.10 28.04 43.52
N LEU A 31 -46.12 28.46 42.78
CA LEU A 31 -46.79 27.66 41.77
C LEU A 31 -45.73 27.20 40.75
N VAL A 32 -45.31 25.94 40.81
CA VAL A 32 -44.44 25.34 39.81
C VAL A 32 -45.28 25.09 38.56
N TYR A 33 -45.35 26.08 37.68
CA TYR A 33 -45.90 25.89 36.34
C TYR A 33 -44.83 25.15 35.52
N ARG A 34 -44.90 23.82 35.54
CA ARG A 34 -44.05 22.95 34.73
C ARG A 34 -44.54 23.05 33.29
N ASN A 35 -43.86 23.85 32.47
CA ASN A 35 -44.16 24.00 31.05
C ASN A 35 -43.85 22.70 30.28
N PHE A 36 -44.84 21.80 30.19
CA PHE A 36 -44.77 20.57 29.40
C PHE A 36 -44.69 20.80 27.88
N ALA A 37 -44.77 22.05 27.41
CA ALA A 37 -44.75 22.39 25.99
C ALA A 37 -43.36 22.28 25.33
N ASN A 38 -42.26 22.31 26.11
CA ASN A 38 -40.90 22.21 25.56
C ASN A 38 -40.32 20.79 25.58
N ASP A 39 -40.75 19.92 26.51
CA ASP A 39 -40.26 18.53 26.58
C ASP A 39 -40.69 17.68 25.38
N ALA A 40 -41.90 17.91 24.85
CA ALA A 40 -42.39 17.22 23.67
C ALA A 40 -41.64 17.60 22.38
N ARG A 41 -41.11 18.83 22.31
CA ARG A 41 -40.26 19.28 21.20
C ARG A 41 -38.86 18.68 21.30
N GLU A 42 -38.29 18.53 22.49
CA GLU A 42 -36.97 17.90 22.65
C GLU A 42 -36.99 16.38 22.45
N THR A 43 -38.06 15.68 22.80
CA THR A 43 -38.17 14.23 22.52
C THR A 43 -38.40 13.92 21.04
N PHE A 44 -39.09 14.80 20.31
CA PHE A 44 -39.20 14.68 18.85
C PHE A 44 -37.97 15.21 18.11
N ALA A 45 -37.31 16.27 18.60
CA ALA A 45 -36.07 16.79 18.01
C ALA A 45 -34.86 15.87 18.27
N SER A 46 -34.81 15.17 19.41
CA SER A 46 -33.74 14.20 19.71
C SER A 46 -33.91 12.86 18.97
N ARG A 47 -35.14 12.44 18.66
CA ARG A 47 -35.39 11.32 17.72
C ARG A 47 -35.22 11.71 16.25
N ALA A 48 -35.36 12.99 15.94
CA ALA A 48 -34.96 13.59 14.68
C ALA A 48 -33.50 14.07 14.69
N ALA A 49 -32.62 13.44 15.49
CA ALA A 49 -31.20 13.40 15.22
C ALA A 49 -31.02 12.75 13.84
N ARG A 50 -31.10 13.61 12.81
CA ARG A 50 -31.00 13.37 11.38
C ARG A 50 -30.14 12.13 11.17
N ARG A 51 -30.77 10.98 10.92
CA ARG A 51 -30.07 9.74 10.60
C ARG A 51 -29.37 10.02 9.29
N LYS A 52 -28.15 10.60 9.37
CA LYS A 52 -27.38 11.05 8.21
C LYS A 52 -27.39 9.88 7.26
N THR A 53 -28.00 10.08 6.09
CA THR A 53 -28.19 9.01 5.13
C THR A 53 -26.82 8.42 4.80
N LEU A 54 -26.74 7.13 4.45
CA LEU A 54 -25.44 6.50 4.13
C LEU A 54 -24.68 7.29 3.06
N ARG A 55 -25.42 7.92 2.13
CA ARG A 55 -24.91 8.88 1.14
C ARG A 55 -24.31 10.14 1.79
N GLU A 56 -24.97 10.74 2.76
CA GLU A 56 -24.52 11.93 3.48
C GLU A 56 -23.30 11.65 4.37
N ARG A 57 -23.14 10.43 4.90
CA ARG A 57 -21.91 10.00 5.60
C ARG A 57 -20.77 9.70 4.62
N ALA A 58 -21.07 9.08 3.48
CA ALA A 58 -20.07 8.76 2.45
C ALA A 58 -19.50 10.02 1.76
N MET A 59 -20.35 11.03 1.55
CA MET A 59 -19.98 12.33 0.95
C MET A 59 -19.58 13.38 2.00
N ALA A 60 -19.51 13.00 3.28
CA ALA A 60 -18.97 13.86 4.32
C ALA A 60 -17.51 14.23 4.01
N PRO A 61 -17.00 15.37 4.51
CA PRO A 61 -15.59 15.73 4.34
C PRO A 61 -14.67 14.62 4.89
N ALA A 62 -13.59 14.37 4.16
CA ALA A 62 -12.60 13.35 4.50
C ALA A 62 -12.00 13.60 5.89
N GLY A 63 -12.11 12.61 6.78
CA GLY A 63 -11.39 12.57 8.04
C GLY A 63 -10.01 11.89 7.90
N ASP A 64 -9.09 12.18 8.82
CA ASP A 64 -7.76 11.55 8.86
C ASP A 64 -7.78 10.06 9.27
N THR A 65 -8.94 9.55 9.70
CA THR A 65 -9.11 8.18 10.22
C THR A 65 -8.69 7.11 9.22
N ALA A 66 -9.11 7.22 7.96
CA ALA A 66 -8.78 6.24 6.91
C ALA A 66 -7.26 6.16 6.67
N PHE A 67 -6.56 7.30 6.70
CA PHE A 67 -5.12 7.36 6.53
C PHE A 67 -4.36 6.83 7.74
N THR A 68 -4.83 7.11 8.96
CA THR A 68 -4.24 6.59 10.20
C THR A 68 -4.36 5.08 10.28
N ILE A 69 -5.51 4.52 9.93
CA ILE A 69 -5.72 3.06 9.85
C ILE A 69 -4.76 2.45 8.81
N GLY A 70 -4.65 3.06 7.63
CA GLY A 70 -3.74 2.60 6.58
C GLY A 70 -2.27 2.59 7.02
N LYS A 71 -1.81 3.66 7.69
CA LYS A 71 -0.46 3.73 8.25
C LYS A 71 -0.24 2.69 9.36
N GLY A 72 -1.22 2.51 10.24
CA GLY A 72 -1.17 1.49 11.29
C GLY A 72 -1.06 0.07 10.70
N ALA A 73 -1.85 -0.22 9.67
CA ALA A 73 -1.77 -1.49 8.95
C ALA A 73 -0.38 -1.69 8.31
N LEU A 74 0.19 -0.65 7.69
CA LEU A 74 1.53 -0.71 7.11
C LEU A 74 2.62 -1.01 8.15
N ILE A 75 2.57 -0.33 9.31
CA ILE A 75 3.51 -0.57 10.42
C ILE A 75 3.36 -2.00 10.94
N GLY A 76 2.12 -2.46 11.16
CA GLY A 76 1.85 -3.83 11.59
C GLY A 76 2.36 -4.87 10.58
N GLY A 77 2.06 -4.69 9.29
CA GLY A 77 2.54 -5.59 8.24
C GLY A 77 4.07 -5.60 8.11
N SER A 78 4.73 -4.46 8.28
CA SER A 78 6.19 -4.36 8.26
C SER A 78 6.82 -5.08 9.46
N ALA A 79 6.23 -4.93 10.65
CA ALA A 79 6.68 -5.64 11.85
C ALA A 79 6.53 -7.17 11.70
N LEU A 80 5.42 -7.63 11.10
CA LEU A 80 5.22 -9.04 10.77
C LEU A 80 6.24 -9.55 9.74
N GLY A 81 6.51 -8.77 8.69
CA GLY A 81 7.51 -9.11 7.67
C GLY A 81 8.93 -9.22 8.25
N LEU A 82 9.33 -8.29 9.11
CA LEU A 82 10.62 -8.34 9.82
C LEU A 82 10.67 -9.50 10.81
N GLY A 83 9.58 -9.75 11.55
CA GLY A 83 9.48 -10.90 12.44
C GLY A 83 9.61 -12.22 11.70
N ALA A 84 8.96 -12.34 10.53
CA ALA A 84 9.10 -13.49 9.65
C ALA A 84 10.54 -13.64 9.12
N LEU A 85 11.19 -12.54 8.72
CA LEU A 85 12.59 -12.58 8.30
C LEU A 85 13.50 -13.08 9.41
N CYS A 86 13.35 -12.57 10.64
CA CYS A 86 14.13 -13.05 11.78
C CYS A 86 13.83 -14.52 12.09
N PHE A 87 12.56 -14.92 12.05
CA PHE A 87 12.18 -16.30 12.37
C PHE A 87 12.70 -17.32 11.34
N TYR A 88 12.46 -17.07 10.05
CA TYR A 88 12.90 -17.98 8.99
C TYR A 88 14.39 -17.83 8.69
N GLY A 89 14.93 -16.61 8.71
CA GLY A 89 16.34 -16.34 8.42
C GLY A 89 17.31 -16.83 9.50
N LEU A 90 16.88 -16.90 10.76
CA LEU A 90 17.66 -17.53 11.84
C LEU A 90 17.51 -19.06 11.90
N GLY A 91 16.77 -19.67 10.96
CA GLY A 91 16.60 -21.12 10.93
C GLY A 91 15.77 -21.70 12.08
N LEU A 92 14.93 -20.88 12.74
CA LEU A 92 14.04 -21.35 13.82
C LEU A 92 12.85 -22.19 13.30
N SER A 93 12.75 -22.34 11.99
CA SER A 93 11.78 -23.18 11.30
C SER A 93 12.26 -24.63 11.25
N ASN A 94 11.42 -25.59 11.68
CA ASN A 94 11.66 -27.03 11.53
C ASN A 94 11.59 -27.53 10.07
N LYS A 95 11.35 -26.65 9.09
CA LYS A 95 11.31 -26.96 7.67
C LYS A 95 12.38 -26.15 6.94
N GLU A 96 13.18 -26.83 6.12
CA GLU A 96 14.22 -26.23 5.28
C GLU A 96 13.64 -25.17 4.35
N GLY A 97 14.30 -24.01 4.31
CA GLY A 97 13.99 -22.93 3.37
C GLY A 97 14.48 -23.24 1.95
N ALA A 98 14.05 -22.44 0.98
CA ALA A 98 14.58 -22.53 -0.37
C ALA A 98 16.08 -22.20 -0.42
N ILE A 99 16.57 -21.33 0.46
CA ILE A 99 17.99 -20.97 0.55
C ILE A 99 18.88 -22.14 1.01
N ASP A 100 18.38 -22.98 1.92
CA ASP A 100 19.11 -24.16 2.41
C ASP A 100 19.21 -25.22 1.29
N ARG A 101 18.13 -25.37 0.52
CA ARG A 101 18.08 -26.25 -0.66
C ARG A 101 18.83 -25.72 -1.86
N ALA A 102 19.03 -24.40 -1.94
CA ALA A 102 19.70 -23.76 -3.07
C ALA A 102 21.13 -24.27 -3.28
N MET A 103 21.80 -24.69 -2.21
CA MET A 103 23.13 -25.30 -2.30
C MET A 103 23.10 -26.64 -3.07
N LEU A 104 22.02 -27.42 -2.89
CA LEU A 104 21.80 -28.73 -3.52
C LEU A 104 21.16 -28.64 -4.92
N TRP A 105 20.75 -27.45 -5.36
CA TRP A 105 20.12 -27.31 -6.68
C TRP A 105 21.09 -27.60 -7.82
N PRO A 106 20.63 -28.37 -8.84
CA PRO A 106 21.33 -28.51 -10.10
C PRO A 106 21.57 -27.15 -10.78
N ASP A 107 22.63 -27.04 -11.56
CA ASP A 107 23.04 -25.77 -12.20
C ASP A 107 21.95 -25.18 -13.10
N TYR A 108 21.15 -26.01 -13.77
CA TYR A 108 20.07 -25.53 -14.62
C TYR A 108 18.96 -24.80 -13.84
N VAL A 109 18.68 -25.17 -12.58
CA VAL A 109 17.68 -24.49 -11.74
C VAL A 109 18.22 -23.11 -11.35
N LYS A 110 19.49 -23.04 -10.94
CA LYS A 110 20.18 -21.79 -10.62
C LYS A 110 20.20 -20.84 -11.82
N GLN A 111 20.47 -21.36 -13.01
CA GLN A 111 20.44 -20.59 -14.26
C GLN A 111 19.04 -20.03 -14.56
N ARG A 112 17.98 -20.84 -14.45
CA ARG A 112 16.59 -20.39 -14.68
C ARG A 112 16.19 -19.25 -13.75
N ILE A 113 16.52 -19.36 -12.46
CA ILE A 113 16.26 -18.31 -11.47
C ILE A 113 17.06 -17.05 -11.82
N LYS A 114 18.36 -17.20 -12.11
CA LYS A 114 19.23 -16.09 -12.52
C LYS A 114 18.69 -15.36 -13.75
N ASP A 115 18.30 -16.08 -14.79
CA ASP A 115 17.75 -15.51 -16.02
C ASP A 115 16.45 -14.75 -15.75
N THR A 116 15.58 -15.29 -14.89
CA THR A 116 14.34 -14.61 -14.47
C THR A 116 14.65 -13.28 -13.78
N TYR A 117 15.61 -13.25 -12.86
CA TYR A 117 16.03 -12.02 -12.19
C TYR A 117 16.78 -11.04 -13.11
N LEU A 118 17.47 -11.53 -14.14
CA LEU A 118 18.06 -10.68 -15.19
C LEU A 118 16.97 -9.99 -16.02
N TYR A 119 15.92 -10.70 -16.43
CA TYR A 119 14.77 -10.08 -17.11
C TYR A 119 14.02 -9.12 -16.19
N PHE A 120 13.87 -9.45 -14.91
CA PHE A 120 13.30 -8.53 -13.92
C PHE A 120 14.12 -7.22 -13.82
N GLY A 121 15.44 -7.31 -13.64
CA GLY A 121 16.32 -6.14 -13.58
C GLY A 121 16.33 -5.34 -14.89
N GLY A 122 16.35 -6.04 -16.03
CA GLY A 122 16.19 -5.45 -17.35
C GLY A 122 14.86 -4.71 -17.50
N SER A 123 13.78 -5.26 -16.96
CA SER A 123 12.44 -4.66 -17.02
C SER A 123 12.41 -3.32 -16.29
N ILE A 124 13.04 -3.26 -15.10
CA ILE A 124 13.18 -2.01 -14.35
C ILE A 124 13.97 -0.98 -15.15
N ALA A 125 15.11 -1.38 -15.73
CA ALA A 125 15.95 -0.48 -16.52
C ALA A 125 15.22 0.07 -17.76
N PHE A 126 14.55 -0.80 -18.52
CA PHE A 126 13.75 -0.40 -19.69
C PHE A 126 12.56 0.49 -19.31
N THR A 127 11.89 0.19 -18.20
CA THR A 127 10.78 1.01 -17.68
C THR A 127 11.28 2.41 -17.32
N ALA A 128 12.40 2.52 -16.62
CA ALA A 128 13.00 3.80 -16.26
C ALA A 128 13.44 4.59 -17.51
N ALA A 129 14.10 3.93 -18.47
CA ALA A 129 14.50 4.55 -19.73
C ALA A 129 13.29 5.06 -20.53
N SER A 130 12.22 4.25 -20.63
CA SER A 130 10.98 4.63 -21.29
C SER A 130 10.29 5.79 -20.57
N ALA A 131 10.18 5.75 -19.23
CA ALA A 131 9.57 6.82 -18.45
C ALA A 131 10.31 8.16 -18.66
N VAL A 132 11.65 8.14 -18.68
CA VAL A 132 12.47 9.32 -18.97
C VAL A 132 12.25 9.81 -20.41
N ALA A 133 12.17 8.90 -21.39
CA ALA A 133 11.92 9.26 -22.78
C ALA A 133 10.55 9.92 -22.96
N VAL A 134 9.50 9.38 -22.34
CA VAL A 134 8.15 9.94 -22.35
C VAL A 134 8.11 11.29 -21.62
N PHE A 135 8.74 11.39 -20.45
CA PHE A 135 8.76 12.63 -19.67
C PHE A 135 9.49 13.77 -20.39
N ARG A 136 10.51 13.47 -21.20
CA ARG A 136 11.21 14.46 -22.03
C ARG A 136 10.45 14.85 -23.30
N SER A 137 9.42 14.10 -23.69
CA SER A 137 8.62 14.34 -24.89
C SER A 137 7.29 15.01 -24.53
N PRO A 138 7.09 16.32 -24.82
CA PRO A 138 5.88 17.04 -24.44
C PRO A 138 4.60 16.44 -25.05
N THR A 139 4.68 15.90 -26.26
CA THR A 139 3.52 15.30 -26.95
C THR A 139 3.06 14.02 -26.27
N MET A 140 4.02 13.14 -25.94
CA MET A 140 3.72 11.89 -25.25
C MET A 140 3.32 12.13 -23.79
N LEU A 141 4.00 13.03 -23.10
CA LEU A 141 3.65 13.40 -21.73
C LEU A 141 2.24 13.97 -21.65
N ASN A 142 1.88 14.89 -22.56
CA ASN A 142 0.51 15.42 -22.65
C ASN A 142 -0.52 14.34 -22.96
N LEU A 143 -0.17 13.29 -23.69
CA LEU A 143 -1.06 12.16 -23.90
C LEU A 143 -1.28 11.36 -22.61
N MET A 144 -0.22 11.13 -21.84
CA MET A 144 -0.28 10.35 -20.58
C MET A 144 -0.93 11.12 -19.42
N THR A 145 -0.88 12.46 -19.41
CA THR A 145 -1.48 13.29 -18.36
C THR A 145 -2.92 13.72 -18.67
N LYS A 146 -3.40 13.49 -19.89
CA LYS A 146 -4.78 13.80 -20.28
C LYS A 146 -5.76 12.94 -19.48
N ASN A 147 -6.58 13.58 -18.66
CA ASN A 147 -7.64 12.93 -17.87
C ASN A 147 -8.90 12.59 -18.71
N SER A 148 -8.72 12.14 -19.96
CA SER A 148 -9.83 11.72 -20.81
C SER A 148 -10.16 10.25 -20.55
N PHE A 149 -11.45 9.90 -20.50
CA PHE A 149 -11.87 8.49 -20.44
C PHE A 149 -11.26 7.65 -21.55
N LEU A 150 -11.07 8.23 -22.74
CA LEU A 150 -10.40 7.57 -23.85
C LEU A 150 -8.92 7.30 -23.54
N ALA A 151 -8.21 8.26 -22.95
CA ALA A 151 -6.79 8.12 -22.61
C ALA A 151 -6.59 7.08 -21.50
N ILE A 152 -7.45 7.10 -20.47
CA ILE A 152 -7.47 6.10 -19.40
C ILE A 152 -7.74 4.71 -19.97
N GLY A 153 -8.81 4.56 -20.77
CA GLY A 153 -9.16 3.29 -21.40
C GLY A 153 -8.05 2.77 -22.32
N ALA A 154 -7.45 3.65 -23.12
CA ALA A 154 -6.33 3.32 -23.99
C ALA A 154 -5.10 2.88 -23.21
N SER A 155 -4.73 3.55 -22.11
CA SER A 155 -3.59 3.14 -21.27
C SER A 155 -3.81 1.77 -20.63
N ILE A 156 -5.03 1.48 -20.16
CA ILE A 156 -5.38 0.18 -19.57
C ILE A 156 -5.31 -0.90 -20.65
N ALA A 157 -5.92 -0.66 -21.82
CA ALA A 157 -5.90 -1.59 -22.95
C ALA A 157 -4.47 -1.85 -23.44
N ALA A 158 -3.62 -0.82 -23.54
CA ALA A 158 -2.22 -0.97 -23.93
C ALA A 158 -1.42 -1.79 -22.91
N MET A 159 -1.59 -1.53 -21.61
CA MET A 159 -0.94 -2.28 -20.53
C MET A 159 -1.32 -3.76 -20.54
N ILE A 160 -2.63 -4.05 -20.57
CA ILE A 160 -3.14 -5.42 -20.55
C ILE A 160 -2.80 -6.12 -21.87
N GLY A 161 -3.04 -5.47 -23.00
CA GLY A 161 -2.80 -6.04 -24.34
C GLY A 161 -1.33 -6.36 -24.59
N SER A 162 -0.42 -5.46 -24.25
CA SER A 162 1.03 -5.72 -24.37
C SER A 162 1.49 -6.85 -23.43
N GLY A 163 0.89 -6.97 -22.24
CA GLY A 163 1.16 -8.07 -21.31
C GLY A 163 0.69 -9.42 -21.83
N ILE A 164 -0.54 -9.49 -22.36
CA ILE A 164 -1.09 -10.70 -22.98
C ILE A 164 -0.25 -11.10 -24.19
N LEU A 165 0.15 -10.14 -25.03
CA LEU A 165 1.02 -10.38 -26.18
C LEU A 165 2.38 -10.94 -25.77
N CYS A 166 3.00 -10.37 -24.75
CA CYS A 166 4.27 -10.86 -24.24
C CYS A 166 4.13 -12.29 -23.69
N GLN A 167 3.01 -12.61 -23.03
CA GLN A 167 2.78 -13.93 -22.43
C GLN A 167 2.40 -15.01 -23.44
N SER A 168 1.70 -14.65 -24.52
CA SER A 168 1.24 -15.59 -25.55
C SER A 168 2.36 -16.09 -26.47
N ILE A 169 3.43 -15.31 -26.62
CA ILE A 169 4.57 -15.72 -27.45
C ILE A 169 5.40 -16.77 -26.69
N PRO A 170 5.67 -17.95 -27.28
CA PRO A 170 6.49 -18.97 -26.64
C PRO A 170 7.94 -18.52 -26.54
N TYR A 171 8.58 -18.82 -25.40
CA TYR A 171 9.99 -18.50 -25.19
C TYR A 171 10.89 -19.32 -26.10
N LYS A 172 11.85 -18.65 -26.74
CA LYS A 172 12.96 -19.25 -27.48
C LYS A 172 14.25 -18.58 -27.02
N PRO A 173 15.33 -19.36 -26.78
CA PRO A 173 16.63 -18.80 -26.43
C PRO A 173 17.12 -17.82 -27.51
N GLY A 174 17.67 -16.68 -27.09
CA GLY A 174 18.19 -15.63 -27.97
C GLY A 174 17.28 -14.41 -28.12
N VAL A 175 17.71 -13.50 -29.01
CA VAL A 175 16.93 -12.29 -29.36
C VAL A 175 15.87 -12.68 -30.37
N GLY A 176 14.61 -12.51 -30.02
CA GLY A 176 13.49 -12.86 -30.88
C GLY A 176 12.21 -12.12 -30.52
N ALA A 177 11.10 -12.56 -31.11
CA ALA A 177 9.79 -11.93 -30.92
C ALA A 177 9.39 -11.76 -29.44
N LYS A 178 9.76 -12.73 -28.58
CA LYS A 178 9.51 -12.67 -27.13
C LYS A 178 10.20 -11.47 -26.48
N GLN A 179 11.45 -11.21 -26.84
CA GLN A 179 12.24 -10.11 -26.27
C GLN A 179 11.72 -8.75 -26.74
N MET A 180 11.31 -8.67 -28.00
CA MET A 180 10.67 -7.46 -28.53
C MET A 180 9.34 -7.19 -27.83
N ALA A 181 8.51 -8.22 -27.62
CA ALA A 181 7.24 -8.09 -26.90
C ALA A 181 7.45 -7.71 -25.42
N TRP A 182 8.48 -8.26 -24.78
CA TRP A 182 8.89 -7.89 -23.43
C TRP A 182 9.36 -6.43 -23.33
N MET A 183 10.23 -5.98 -24.24
CA MET A 183 10.65 -4.58 -24.31
C MET A 183 9.46 -3.65 -24.60
N LEU A 184 8.55 -4.06 -25.48
CA LEU A 184 7.32 -3.30 -25.76
C LEU A 184 6.47 -3.17 -24.49
N HIS A 185 6.22 -4.27 -23.78
CA HIS A 185 5.40 -4.25 -22.57
C HIS A 185 6.02 -3.37 -21.49
N THR A 186 7.32 -3.52 -21.22
CA THR A 186 8.04 -2.70 -20.23
C THR A 186 8.12 -1.23 -20.64
N ALA A 187 8.21 -0.93 -21.94
CA ALA A 187 8.15 0.43 -22.46
C ALA A 187 6.76 1.05 -22.26
N VAL A 188 5.68 0.31 -22.52
CA VAL A 188 4.29 0.75 -22.28
C VAL A 188 4.07 1.04 -20.79
N VAL A 189 4.54 0.17 -19.90
CA VAL A 189 4.49 0.41 -18.45
C VAL A 189 5.25 1.68 -18.10
N GLY A 190 6.46 1.87 -18.62
CA GLY A 190 7.24 3.09 -18.42
C GLY A 190 6.53 4.36 -18.88
N ALA A 191 5.82 4.29 -20.01
CA ALA A 191 5.03 5.41 -20.52
C ALA A 191 3.87 5.77 -19.57
N VAL A 192 3.14 4.77 -19.08
CA VAL A 192 2.03 4.98 -18.13
C VAL A 192 2.53 5.50 -16.79
N VAL A 193 3.72 5.09 -16.36
CA VAL A 193 4.35 5.53 -15.11
C VAL A 193 4.99 6.92 -15.23
N ALA A 194 5.29 7.41 -16.44
CA ALA A 194 6.02 8.66 -16.69
C ALA A 194 5.49 9.90 -15.94
N PRO A 195 4.17 10.12 -15.73
CA PRO A 195 3.68 11.25 -14.94
C PRO A 195 4.19 11.28 -13.49
N ILE A 196 4.65 10.15 -12.94
CA ILE A 196 5.25 10.12 -11.60
C ILE A 196 6.53 10.96 -11.52
N CYS A 197 7.18 11.23 -12.66
CA CYS A 197 8.36 12.10 -12.75
C CYS A 197 8.08 13.53 -12.27
N PHE A 198 6.81 13.98 -12.25
CA PHE A 198 6.43 15.28 -11.67
C PHE A 198 6.66 15.37 -10.15
N LEU A 199 6.76 14.24 -9.44
CA LEU A 199 7.07 14.24 -8.01
C LEU A 199 8.49 14.73 -7.71
N GLY A 200 9.36 14.76 -8.72
CA GLY A 200 10.73 15.27 -8.62
C GLY A 200 11.76 14.18 -8.31
N GLY A 201 12.97 14.36 -8.85
CA GLY A 201 14.07 13.41 -8.74
C GLY A 201 14.42 12.98 -7.31
N PRO A 202 14.53 13.90 -6.32
CA PRO A 202 14.90 13.52 -4.95
C PRO A 202 13.90 12.57 -4.28
N ILE A 203 12.59 12.76 -4.51
CA ILE A 203 11.56 11.89 -3.94
C ILE A 203 11.62 10.51 -4.62
N LEU A 204 11.79 10.47 -5.93
CA LEU A 204 11.84 9.23 -6.71
C LEU A 204 13.08 8.39 -6.39
N ILE A 205 14.25 9.02 -6.19
CA ILE A 205 15.47 8.30 -5.78
C ILE A 205 15.29 7.66 -4.40
N ARG A 206 14.68 8.38 -3.44
CA ARG A 206 14.36 7.82 -2.12
C ARG A 206 13.36 6.67 -2.22
N ALA A 207 12.30 6.86 -3.01
CA ALA A 207 11.30 5.82 -3.25
C ALA A 207 11.93 4.57 -3.88
N ALA A 208 12.87 4.74 -4.82
CA ALA A 208 13.58 3.63 -5.46
C ALA A 208 14.43 2.85 -4.44
N TRP A 209 15.17 3.53 -3.56
CA TRP A 209 15.94 2.88 -2.50
C TRP A 209 15.06 2.13 -1.49
N TYR A 210 13.95 2.73 -1.05
CA TYR A 210 13.00 2.04 -0.17
C TYR A 210 12.35 0.84 -0.86
N THR A 211 12.01 0.97 -2.14
CA THR A 211 11.46 -0.15 -2.92
C THR A 211 12.49 -1.26 -3.06
N ALA A 212 13.76 -0.95 -3.36
CA ALA A 212 14.82 -1.94 -3.43
C ALA A 212 15.01 -2.68 -2.09
N GLY A 213 14.94 -1.96 -0.98
CA GLY A 213 14.97 -2.56 0.37
C GLY A 213 13.77 -3.47 0.64
N VAL A 214 12.55 -3.06 0.26
CA VAL A 214 11.33 -3.86 0.43
C VAL A 214 11.37 -5.11 -0.46
N VAL A 215 11.66 -4.95 -1.75
CA VAL A 215 11.74 -6.03 -2.73
C VAL A 215 12.83 -7.02 -2.34
N GLY A 216 14.03 -6.54 -2.00
CA GLY A 216 15.14 -7.39 -1.56
C GLY A 216 14.83 -8.09 -0.24
N GLY A 217 14.35 -7.35 0.77
CA GLY A 217 14.02 -7.90 2.08
C GLY A 217 12.94 -8.98 2.00
N LEU A 218 11.84 -8.72 1.29
CA LEU A 218 10.76 -9.69 1.11
C LEU A 218 11.21 -10.88 0.25
N SER A 219 12.01 -10.68 -0.80
CA SER A 219 12.58 -11.79 -1.58
C SER A 219 13.42 -12.71 -0.69
N THR A 220 14.19 -12.15 0.25
CA THR A 220 14.96 -12.93 1.23
C THR A 220 14.02 -13.70 2.18
N VAL A 221 12.95 -13.07 2.69
CA VAL A 221 11.94 -13.80 3.48
C VAL A 221 11.37 -14.98 2.68
N ALA A 222 11.02 -14.77 1.43
CA ALA A 222 10.46 -15.82 0.57
C ALA A 222 11.46 -16.96 0.31
N ALA A 223 12.75 -16.64 0.17
CA ALA A 223 13.82 -17.61 -0.01
C ALA A 223 14.11 -18.40 1.29
N CYS A 224 14.02 -17.77 2.46
CA CYS A 224 14.19 -18.45 3.75
C CYS A 224 12.95 -19.24 4.18
N ALA A 225 11.76 -18.84 3.72
CA ALA A 225 10.52 -19.48 4.12
C ALA A 225 10.23 -20.78 3.34
N PRO A 226 9.54 -21.76 3.95
CA PRO A 226 9.12 -22.98 3.27
C PRO A 226 8.16 -22.68 2.10
N SER A 227 8.44 -23.26 0.93
CA SER A 227 7.77 -22.94 -0.35
C SER A 227 6.28 -23.31 -0.44
N GLU A 228 5.75 -24.09 0.51
CA GLU A 228 4.34 -24.48 0.52
C GLU A 228 3.46 -23.44 1.25
N GLN A 229 4.01 -22.65 2.19
CA GLN A 229 3.18 -21.78 3.03
C GLN A 229 2.60 -20.58 2.28
N PHE A 230 3.38 -19.90 1.43
CA PHE A 230 2.84 -18.76 0.68
C PHE A 230 2.17 -19.17 -0.61
N LEU A 231 2.44 -20.34 -1.19
CA LEU A 231 1.71 -20.77 -2.39
C LEU A 231 0.21 -21.03 -2.12
N HIS A 232 -0.15 -21.45 -0.90
CA HIS A 232 -1.55 -21.69 -0.53
C HIS A 232 -2.38 -20.40 -0.34
N ILE A 233 -1.74 -19.24 -0.16
CA ILE A 233 -2.46 -17.97 0.03
C ILE A 233 -2.87 -17.28 -1.27
N GLY A 234 -2.61 -17.87 -2.44
CA GLY A 234 -2.94 -17.28 -3.74
C GLY A 234 -4.43 -16.93 -3.91
N GLY A 235 -5.34 -17.74 -3.36
CA GLY A 235 -6.79 -17.50 -3.41
C GLY A 235 -7.20 -16.21 -2.67
N PRO A 236 -6.93 -16.08 -1.36
CA PRO A 236 -7.14 -14.83 -0.63
C PRO A 236 -6.43 -13.61 -1.24
N LEU A 237 -5.22 -13.79 -1.79
CA LEU A 237 -4.48 -12.72 -2.46
C LEU A 237 -5.24 -12.20 -3.69
N ALA A 238 -5.81 -13.09 -4.51
CA ALA A 238 -6.61 -12.71 -5.67
C ALA A 238 -7.87 -11.92 -5.28
N ILE A 239 -8.54 -12.29 -4.17
CA ILE A 239 -9.68 -11.55 -3.64
C ILE A 239 -9.25 -10.15 -3.18
N GLY A 240 -8.13 -10.07 -2.44
CA GLY A 240 -7.54 -8.80 -2.03
C GLY A 240 -7.17 -7.91 -3.22
N PHE A 241 -6.65 -8.51 -4.30
CA PHE A 241 -6.35 -7.80 -5.54
C PHE A 241 -7.60 -7.22 -6.19
N GLY A 242 -8.68 -7.98 -6.28
CA GLY A 242 -9.97 -7.46 -6.76
C GLY A 242 -10.45 -6.26 -5.94
N ALA A 243 -10.31 -6.29 -4.61
CA ALA A 243 -10.68 -5.19 -3.74
C ALA A 243 -9.80 -3.95 -3.93
N VAL A 244 -8.47 -4.10 -3.99
CA VAL A 244 -7.53 -3.00 -4.23
C VAL A 244 -7.69 -2.42 -5.63
N PHE A 245 -7.93 -3.27 -6.63
CA PHE A 245 -8.18 -2.85 -8.00
C PHE A 245 -9.47 -2.06 -8.11
N ALA A 246 -10.57 -2.55 -7.52
CA ALA A 246 -11.84 -1.82 -7.44
C ALA A 246 -11.70 -0.49 -6.70
N ALA A 247 -10.93 -0.45 -5.60
CA ALA A 247 -10.64 0.78 -4.87
C ALA A 247 -9.80 1.76 -5.69
N SER A 248 -8.85 1.26 -6.49
CA SER A 248 -8.01 2.07 -7.38
C SER A 248 -8.82 2.66 -8.54
N LEU A 249 -9.77 1.89 -9.11
CA LEU A 249 -10.71 2.43 -10.10
C LEU A 249 -11.68 3.43 -9.46
N GLY A 250 -12.24 3.11 -8.30
CA GLY A 250 -13.19 3.97 -7.60
C GLY A 250 -12.60 5.31 -7.16
N SER A 251 -11.32 5.36 -6.81
CA SER A 251 -10.62 6.62 -6.47
C SER A 251 -10.41 7.54 -7.67
N MET A 252 -10.53 7.04 -8.91
CA MET A 252 -10.50 7.88 -10.12
C MET A 252 -11.81 8.65 -10.32
N PHE A 253 -12.93 8.11 -9.84
CA PHE A 253 -14.26 8.72 -9.98
C PHE A 253 -14.70 9.53 -8.75
N LEU A 254 -14.11 9.25 -7.59
CA LEU A 254 -14.49 9.88 -6.33
C LEU A 254 -13.37 10.80 -5.81
N PRO A 255 -13.65 12.09 -5.59
CA PRO A 255 -12.67 13.02 -5.05
C PRO A 255 -12.13 12.54 -3.69
N PRO A 256 -10.81 12.62 -3.46
CA PRO A 256 -10.19 12.23 -2.19
C PRO A 256 -10.60 13.14 -1.02
N THR A 257 -11.33 14.23 -1.28
CA THR A 257 -11.90 15.14 -0.28
C THR A 257 -13.17 14.59 0.40
N THR A 258 -13.77 13.53 -0.15
CA THR A 258 -14.93 12.84 0.44
C THR A 258 -14.46 11.71 1.36
N ALA A 259 -15.22 11.37 2.39
CA ALA A 259 -14.89 10.28 3.30
C ALA A 259 -14.78 8.93 2.57
N LEU A 260 -15.67 8.67 1.60
CA LEU A 260 -15.59 7.50 0.73
C LEU A 260 -14.31 7.55 -0.14
N GLY A 261 -14.06 8.66 -0.84
CA GLY A 261 -12.90 8.81 -1.71
C GLY A 261 -11.57 8.70 -0.97
N ALA A 262 -11.45 9.31 0.21
CA ALA A 262 -10.30 9.16 1.10
C ALA A 262 -10.12 7.71 1.59
N GLY A 263 -11.21 7.01 1.87
CA GLY A 263 -11.22 5.58 2.19
C GLY A 263 -10.67 4.72 1.06
N LEU A 264 -11.22 4.87 -0.15
CA LEU A 264 -10.73 4.14 -1.33
C LEU A 264 -9.29 4.47 -1.67
N TYR A 265 -8.90 5.75 -1.56
CA TYR A 265 -7.54 6.17 -1.78
C TYR A 265 -6.58 5.55 -0.75
N SER A 266 -6.95 5.51 0.54
CA SER A 266 -6.17 4.85 1.59
C SER A 266 -6.06 3.34 1.37
N ILE A 267 -7.15 2.66 1.04
CA ILE A 267 -7.15 1.22 0.72
C ILE A 267 -6.26 0.95 -0.49
N SER A 268 -6.40 1.77 -1.55
CA SER A 268 -5.56 1.62 -2.73
C SER A 268 -4.09 1.77 -2.35
N LEU A 269 -3.69 2.85 -1.66
CA LEU A 269 -2.30 3.12 -1.32
C LEU A 269 -1.71 2.14 -0.30
N TYR A 270 -2.24 2.09 0.92
CA TYR A 270 -1.64 1.31 2.01
C TYR A 270 -2.01 -0.16 1.92
N GLY A 271 -3.29 -0.45 1.64
CA GLY A 271 -3.76 -1.82 1.43
C GLY A 271 -3.12 -2.45 0.20
N GLY A 272 -3.05 -1.72 -0.91
CA GLY A 272 -2.34 -2.17 -2.10
C GLY A 272 -0.85 -2.37 -1.88
N LEU A 273 -0.18 -1.51 -1.10
CA LEU A 273 1.24 -1.68 -0.79
C LEU A 273 1.51 -2.98 -0.02
N LEU A 274 0.69 -3.28 0.99
CA LEU A 274 0.78 -4.55 1.72
C LEU A 274 0.45 -5.76 0.84
N LEU A 275 -0.58 -5.63 0.00
CA LEU A 275 -1.00 -6.69 -0.90
C LEU A 275 0.09 -7.03 -1.94
N PHE A 276 0.67 -6.02 -2.61
CA PHE A 276 1.75 -6.25 -3.57
C PHE A 276 3.04 -6.72 -2.90
N SER A 277 3.29 -6.32 -1.65
CA SER A 277 4.37 -6.90 -0.85
C SER A 277 4.15 -8.39 -0.60
N ALA A 278 2.91 -8.81 -0.34
CA ALA A 278 2.56 -10.22 -0.21
C ALA A 278 2.59 -10.98 -1.55
N PHE A 279 2.18 -10.35 -2.67
CA PHE A 279 2.32 -10.94 -4.01
C PHE A 279 3.78 -11.16 -4.38
N LEU A 280 4.67 -10.21 -4.07
CA LEU A 280 6.09 -10.37 -4.31
C LEU A 280 6.65 -11.59 -3.57
N LEU A 281 6.21 -11.82 -2.33
CA LEU A 281 6.56 -12.99 -1.54
C LEU A 281 6.06 -14.30 -2.19
N TYR A 282 4.79 -14.29 -2.60
CA TYR A 282 4.13 -15.40 -3.31
C TYR A 282 4.85 -15.73 -4.62
N ASP A 283 5.12 -14.72 -5.44
CA ASP A 283 5.71 -14.87 -6.77
C ASP A 283 7.17 -15.27 -6.71
N THR A 284 7.93 -14.79 -5.72
CA THR A 284 9.30 -15.27 -5.47
C THR A 284 9.30 -16.79 -5.24
N GLN A 285 8.41 -17.29 -4.38
CA GLN A 285 8.29 -18.73 -4.15
C GLN A 285 7.79 -19.49 -5.38
N ARG A 286 6.85 -18.89 -6.14
CA ARG A 286 6.34 -19.45 -7.39
C ARG A 286 7.44 -19.58 -8.44
N ILE A 287 8.33 -18.59 -8.58
CA ILE A 287 9.49 -18.62 -9.49
C ILE A 287 10.42 -19.76 -9.11
N ILE A 288 10.81 -19.85 -7.84
CA ILE A 288 11.70 -20.92 -7.34
C ILE A 288 11.09 -22.30 -7.62
N LYS A 289 9.83 -22.51 -7.22
CA LYS A 289 9.13 -23.79 -7.40
C LYS A 289 8.92 -24.14 -8.88
N ALA A 290 8.65 -23.15 -9.72
CA ALA A 290 8.56 -23.35 -11.16
C ALA A 290 9.92 -23.73 -11.77
N ALA A 291 11.02 -23.11 -11.32
CA ALA A 291 12.36 -23.43 -11.78
C ALA A 291 12.78 -24.86 -11.39
N GLU A 292 12.42 -25.32 -10.19
CA GLU A 292 12.66 -26.68 -9.68
C GLU A 292 11.81 -27.74 -10.38
N ARG A 293 10.50 -27.51 -10.51
CA ARG A 293 9.55 -28.51 -11.04
C ARG A 293 9.59 -28.64 -12.56
N HIS A 294 10.11 -27.64 -13.27
CA HIS A 294 10.13 -27.68 -14.74
C HIS A 294 11.12 -28.75 -15.22
N PRO A 295 10.70 -29.76 -16.02
CA PRO A 295 11.58 -30.82 -16.46
C PRO A 295 12.77 -30.27 -17.28
N PRO A 296 13.97 -30.87 -17.18
CA PRO A 296 15.11 -30.45 -17.98
C PRO A 296 14.89 -30.68 -19.49
N TYR A 297 14.19 -31.76 -19.85
CA TYR A 297 13.90 -32.13 -21.25
C TYR A 297 12.42 -31.91 -21.62
N ALA A 298 11.80 -30.87 -21.06
CA ALA A 298 10.44 -30.52 -21.44
C ALA A 298 10.38 -30.07 -22.92
N PRO A 299 9.33 -30.43 -23.67
CA PRO A 299 9.17 -29.99 -25.06
C PRO A 299 9.09 -28.47 -25.21
N MET A 300 8.68 -27.78 -24.13
CA MET A 300 8.71 -26.33 -24.02
C MET A 300 9.80 -25.91 -23.03
N PRO A 301 10.71 -24.99 -23.40
CA PRO A 301 11.71 -24.48 -22.49
C PRO A 301 11.05 -23.67 -21.35
N TYR A 302 11.73 -23.61 -20.21
CA TYR A 302 11.34 -22.70 -19.13
C TYR A 302 11.33 -21.26 -19.65
N ASP A 303 10.27 -20.50 -19.34
CA ASP A 303 10.10 -19.12 -19.79
C ASP A 303 10.44 -18.13 -18.65
N PRO A 304 11.69 -17.64 -18.59
CA PRO A 304 12.11 -16.70 -17.55
C PRO A 304 11.45 -15.32 -17.73
N VAL A 305 11.04 -14.96 -18.96
CA VAL A 305 10.38 -13.68 -19.24
C VAL A 305 9.02 -13.68 -18.57
N ASN A 306 8.19 -14.71 -18.81
CA ASN A 306 6.87 -14.80 -18.20
C ASN A 306 6.93 -14.91 -16.67
N ALA A 307 7.92 -15.63 -16.14
CA ALA A 307 8.15 -15.71 -14.71
C ALA A 307 8.54 -14.35 -14.09
N SER A 308 9.27 -13.50 -14.82
CA SER A 308 9.71 -12.19 -14.35
C SER A 308 8.64 -11.11 -14.36
N ILE A 309 7.60 -11.24 -15.20
CA ILE A 309 6.57 -10.20 -15.39
C ILE A 309 5.82 -9.92 -14.08
N SER A 310 5.47 -10.95 -13.32
CA SER A 310 4.62 -10.78 -12.13
C SER A 310 5.37 -10.06 -11.00
N ILE A 311 6.59 -10.52 -10.67
CA ILE A 311 7.47 -9.84 -9.70
C ILE A 311 7.86 -8.42 -10.14
N TYR A 312 8.00 -8.19 -11.45
CA TYR A 312 8.21 -6.86 -12.03
C TYR A 312 7.01 -5.93 -11.78
N LEU A 313 5.79 -6.37 -12.09
CA LEU A 313 4.58 -5.55 -11.92
C LEU A 313 4.32 -5.25 -10.44
N ASP A 314 4.55 -6.20 -9.54
CA ASP A 314 4.48 -5.96 -8.10
C ASP A 314 5.48 -4.90 -7.67
N THR A 315 6.71 -4.98 -8.15
CA THR A 315 7.77 -4.00 -7.86
C THR A 315 7.41 -2.60 -8.33
N VAL A 316 6.89 -2.46 -9.55
CA VAL A 316 6.41 -1.17 -10.07
C VAL A 316 5.27 -0.62 -9.23
N ASN A 317 4.31 -1.47 -8.85
CA ASN A 317 3.19 -1.06 -7.99
C ASN A 317 3.63 -0.62 -6.60
N ILE A 318 4.58 -1.34 -5.98
CA ILE A 318 5.19 -0.97 -4.70
C ILE A 318 5.88 0.40 -4.84
N PHE A 319 6.69 0.59 -5.89
CA PHE A 319 7.40 1.84 -6.16
C PHE A 319 6.46 3.04 -6.27
N ILE A 320 5.41 2.94 -7.10
CA ILE A 320 4.45 4.04 -7.30
C ILE A 320 3.79 4.42 -5.98
N ARG A 321 3.44 3.44 -5.16
CA ARG A 321 2.79 3.66 -3.85
C ARG A 321 3.74 4.30 -2.86
N ILE A 322 4.98 3.82 -2.76
CA ILE A 322 6.01 4.43 -1.90
C ILE A 322 6.28 5.87 -2.34
N ALA A 323 6.48 6.12 -3.64
CA ALA A 323 6.69 7.46 -4.17
C ALA A 323 5.52 8.40 -3.86
N THR A 324 4.28 7.91 -4.01
CA THR A 324 3.08 8.68 -3.68
C THR A 324 2.96 8.98 -2.17
N ILE A 325 3.30 8.01 -1.31
CA ILE A 325 3.32 8.20 0.15
C ILE A 325 4.37 9.24 0.55
N LEU A 326 5.56 9.22 -0.06
CA LEU A 326 6.61 10.20 0.21
C LEU A 326 6.23 11.59 -0.26
N ALA A 327 5.59 11.72 -1.43
CA ALA A 327 5.08 12.98 -1.94
C ALA A 327 3.95 13.55 -1.06
N GLY A 328 2.98 12.72 -0.68
CA GLY A 328 1.86 13.13 0.17
C GLY A 328 2.24 13.39 1.63
N GLY A 329 3.33 12.79 2.12
CA GLY A 329 3.84 12.98 3.48
C GLY A 329 4.51 14.34 3.72
N GLY A 330 5.02 14.99 2.65
CA GLY A 330 5.69 16.29 2.74
C GLY A 330 4.76 17.50 2.77
N ASN A 331 3.56 17.40 2.20
CA ASN A 331 2.65 18.54 1.99
C ASN A 331 1.74 18.88 3.19
N ARG A 332 1.98 18.28 4.37
CA ARG A 332 1.28 18.60 5.63
C ARG A 332 2.16 19.37 6.63
N ARG A 333 3.38 19.75 6.23
CA ARG A 333 4.23 20.66 6.99
C ARG A 333 4.56 21.88 6.13
N LYS A 334 3.57 22.78 6.01
CA LYS A 334 3.72 24.23 5.86
C LYS A 334 2.35 24.87 5.99
#